data_AF-A0A2S7Q7V3-F1
#
_entry.id   AF-A0A2S7Q7V3-F1
#
_cell.length_a   1.000
_cell.length_b   1.000
_cell.length_c   1.000
_cell.angle_alpha   90.00
_cell.angle_beta   90.00
_cell.angle_gamma   90.00
#
_symmetry.space_group_name_H-M   'P 1'
#
loop_
_entity.id
_entity.type
_entity.pdbx_description
1 polymer ?
#
loop_
_entity_poly.entity_id
_entity_poly.type
_entity_poly.pdbx_seq_one_letter_code
_entity_poly.pdbx_strand_id
1 'polypeptide(L)'
;MSSPPNSPQTKPHKPTSPISILLSSPYYTELLTLHKRFTTEKQALLASLHIPVKEFRAASSSRQTLLAQAAKEKVDAQVAEIVEYQEQFQRNWVRMVERWAEDIGGKVGRHVKEVVAEMVRKNDAEGVMNLDGMLIAVQVRCSEGN
;
A
#
# COMPACT_ATOMS: atom_id res chain seq x y z
N MET A 1 -67.51 1.19 7.68
CA MET A 1 -66.24 0.55 8.10
C MET A 1 -65.18 1.03 7.12
N SER A 2 -64.34 1.97 7.54
CA SER A 2 -63.35 2.62 6.68
C SER A 2 -61.97 2.03 6.98
N SER A 3 -61.34 1.46 5.96
CA SER A 3 -60.01 0.83 6.04
C SER A 3 -58.92 1.84 6.41
N PRO A 4 -57.87 1.42 7.14
CA PRO A 4 -56.75 2.28 7.52
C PRO A 4 -55.81 2.60 6.33
N PRO A 5 -55.02 3.68 6.43
CA PRO A 5 -54.22 4.19 5.31
C PRO A 5 -53.00 3.31 5.04
N ASN A 6 -52.68 3.13 3.75
CA ASN A 6 -51.45 2.52 3.29
C ASN A 6 -50.23 3.20 3.93
N SER A 7 -49.41 2.41 4.63
CA SER A 7 -48.09 2.84 5.09
C SER A 7 -47.19 3.15 3.88
N PRO A 8 -46.35 4.20 3.93
CA PRO A 8 -45.36 4.43 2.90
C PRO A 8 -44.31 3.31 2.96
N GLN A 9 -44.25 2.45 1.94
CA GLN A 9 -43.08 1.60 1.75
C GLN A 9 -41.88 2.50 1.47
N THR A 10 -40.96 2.53 2.42
CA THR A 10 -39.68 3.23 2.30
C THR A 10 -38.87 2.62 1.16
N LYS A 11 -38.56 3.49 0.19
CA LYS A 11 -37.56 3.49 -0.89
C LYS A 11 -36.63 2.26 -1.03
N PRO A 12 -36.30 1.86 -2.27
CA PRO A 12 -35.22 0.91 -2.53
C PRO A 12 -33.90 1.49 -2.00
N HIS A 13 -33.15 0.69 -1.24
CA HIS A 13 -31.75 0.99 -0.92
C HIS A 13 -31.00 1.26 -2.23
N LYS A 14 -30.43 2.47 -2.37
CA LYS A 14 -29.49 2.77 -3.46
C LYS A 14 -28.40 1.69 -3.45
N PRO A 15 -28.00 1.14 -4.61
CA PRO A 15 -26.82 0.28 -4.66
C PRO A 15 -25.62 1.07 -4.14
N THR A 16 -25.07 0.62 -3.03
CA THR A 16 -23.81 1.15 -2.49
C THR A 16 -22.72 0.85 -3.52
N SER A 17 -22.08 1.89 -4.04
CA SER A 17 -20.97 1.73 -4.99
C SER A 17 -19.87 0.87 -4.36
N PRO A 18 -19.18 -0.02 -5.13
CA PRO A 18 -18.04 -0.80 -4.64
C PRO A 18 -17.00 0.03 -3.89
N ILE A 19 -16.70 1.24 -4.38
CA ILE A 19 -15.83 2.20 -3.69
C ILE A 19 -16.38 2.59 -2.31
N SER A 20 -17.69 2.82 -2.19
CA SER A 20 -18.29 3.23 -0.90
C SER A 20 -18.18 2.11 0.15
N ILE A 21 -18.23 0.84 -0.25
CA ILE A 21 -17.99 -0.30 0.64
C ILE A 21 -16.54 -0.29 1.13
N LEU A 22 -15.60 -0.04 0.22
CA LEU A 22 -14.17 0.02 0.53
C LEU A 22 -13.87 1.21 1.47
N LEU A 23 -14.25 2.43 1.11
CA LEU A 23 -13.94 3.64 1.87
C LEU A 23 -14.58 3.67 3.27
N SER A 24 -15.68 2.94 3.48
CA SER A 24 -16.35 2.85 4.78
C SER A 24 -15.69 1.85 5.75
N SER A 25 -14.69 1.10 5.28
CA SER A 25 -14.04 0.04 6.05
C SER A 25 -12.95 0.59 6.98
N PRO A 26 -12.78 0.05 8.21
CA PRO A 26 -11.66 0.42 9.08
C PRO A 26 -10.31 0.11 8.43
N TYR A 27 -10.23 -0.94 7.60
CA TYR A 27 -9.03 -1.31 6.84
C TYR A 27 -8.51 -0.18 5.95
N TYR A 28 -9.40 0.65 5.39
CA TYR A 28 -8.97 1.79 4.56
C TYR A 28 -8.17 2.80 5.39
N THR A 29 -8.67 3.16 6.57
CA THR A 29 -7.98 4.10 7.48
C THR A 29 -6.67 3.51 8.00
N GLU A 30 -6.65 2.22 8.33
CA GLU A 30 -5.44 1.53 8.77
C GLU A 30 -4.38 1.47 7.66
N LEU A 31 -4.75 1.09 6.44
CA LEU A 31 -3.86 1.05 5.28
C LEU A 31 -3.32 2.45 4.94
N LEU A 32 -4.16 3.48 5.04
CA LEU A 32 -3.72 4.87 4.83
C LEU A 32 -2.70 5.31 5.88
N THR A 33 -2.94 4.97 7.15
CA THR A 33 -2.03 5.29 8.26
C THR A 33 -0.71 4.54 8.10
N LEU A 34 -0.79 3.26 7.75
CA LEU A 34 0.34 2.40 7.49
C LEU A 34 1.18 2.95 6.32
N HIS A 35 0.55 3.35 5.21
CA HIS A 35 1.22 3.96 4.07
C HIS A 35 1.93 5.27 4.43
N LYS A 36 1.28 6.16 5.18
CA LYS A 36 1.91 7.41 5.67
C LYS A 36 3.14 7.13 6.52
N ARG A 37 3.03 6.20 7.47
CA ARG A 37 4.13 5.79 8.34
C ARG A 37 5.31 5.27 7.52
N PHE A 38 5.04 4.42 6.52
CA PHE A 38 6.07 3.93 5.62
C PHE A 38 6.80 5.02 4.87
N THR A 39 6.06 5.94 4.26
CA THR A 39 6.67 7.05 3.52
C THR A 39 7.58 7.88 4.42
N THR A 40 7.15 8.19 5.65
CA THR A 40 7.97 8.92 6.62
C THR A 40 9.22 8.15 7.04
N GLU A 41 9.09 6.88 7.43
CA GLU A 41 10.21 6.06 7.90
C GLU A 41 11.20 5.75 6.76
N LYS A 42 10.71 5.41 5.55
CA LYS A 42 11.53 5.23 4.36
C LYS A 42 12.33 6.49 4.03
N GLN A 43 11.70 7.66 4.11
CA GLN A 43 12.39 8.92 3.86
C GLN A 43 13.48 9.19 4.90
N ALA A 44 13.25 8.86 6.17
CA ALA A 44 14.26 8.96 7.22
C ALA A 44 15.45 8.01 6.97
N LEU A 45 15.19 6.76 6.58
CA LEU A 45 16.24 5.79 6.23
C LEU A 45 17.05 6.27 5.02
N LEU A 46 16.39 6.76 3.96
CA LEU A 46 17.06 7.33 2.79
C LEU A 46 17.89 8.57 3.14
N ALA A 47 17.42 9.42 4.05
CA ALA A 47 18.19 10.57 4.53
C ALA A 47 19.45 10.12 5.29
N SER A 48 19.38 9.02 6.03
CA SER A 48 20.52 8.47 6.78
C SER A 48 21.66 7.99 5.88
N LEU A 49 21.37 7.56 4.63
CA LEU A 49 22.38 7.17 3.63
C LEU A 49 23.31 8.31 3.23
N HIS A 50 22.90 9.58 3.42
CA HIS A 50 23.69 10.72 2.97
C HIS A 50 25.09 10.75 3.60
N ILE A 51 25.19 10.40 4.89
CA ILE A 51 26.45 10.45 5.64
C ILE A 51 27.46 9.43 5.10
N PRO A 52 27.19 8.11 5.08
CA PRO A 52 28.17 7.14 4.61
C PRO A 52 28.48 7.26 3.11
N VAL A 53 27.52 7.70 2.28
CA VAL A 53 27.80 8.00 0.86
C VAL A 53 28.79 9.16 0.73
N LYS A 54 28.64 10.20 1.57
CA LYS A 54 29.58 11.34 1.61
C LYS A 54 30.95 10.90 2.11
N GLU A 55 31.02 10.10 3.16
CA GLU A 55 32.27 9.51 3.68
C GLU A 55 32.97 8.67 2.59
N PHE A 56 32.22 7.82 1.90
CA PHE A 56 32.72 6.98 0.82
C PHE A 56 33.30 7.81 -0.32
N ARG A 57 32.58 8.86 -0.76
CA ARG A 57 33.05 9.76 -1.81
C ARG A 57 34.33 10.50 -1.40
N ALA A 58 34.40 10.99 -0.16
CA ALA A 58 35.56 11.71 0.36
C ALA A 58 36.79 10.79 0.44
N ALA A 59 36.64 9.60 1.03
CA ALA A 59 37.72 8.61 1.17
C ALA A 59 38.21 8.07 -0.19
N SER A 60 37.29 7.87 -1.14
CA SER A 60 37.65 7.45 -2.51
C SER A 60 38.43 8.54 -3.23
N SER A 61 38.01 9.81 -3.11
CA SER A 61 38.69 10.95 -3.73
C SER A 61 40.10 11.18 -3.17
N SER A 62 40.31 10.90 -1.88
CA SER A 62 41.61 11.00 -1.21
C SER A 62 42.48 9.74 -1.34
N ARG A 63 42.05 8.72 -2.10
CA ARG A 63 42.73 7.42 -2.27
C ARG A 63 42.99 6.69 -0.95
N GLN A 64 42.16 6.91 0.06
CA GLN A 64 42.23 6.24 1.35
C GLN A 64 41.47 4.92 1.31
N THR A 65 42.08 3.88 0.74
CA THR A 65 41.42 2.61 0.41
C THR A 65 40.73 1.95 1.62
N LEU A 66 41.36 1.95 2.80
CA LEU A 66 40.77 1.36 4.01
C LEU A 66 39.51 2.12 4.48
N LEU A 67 39.55 3.45 4.43
CA LEU A 67 38.42 4.29 4.82
C LEU A 67 37.30 4.24 3.78
N ALA A 68 37.63 4.13 2.49
CA ALA A 68 36.66 3.92 1.43
C ALA A 68 35.96 2.57 1.59
N GLN A 69 36.70 1.51 1.93
CA GLN A 69 36.12 0.19 2.18
C GLN A 69 35.17 0.20 3.38
N ALA A 70 35.59 0.78 4.52
CA ALA A 70 34.73 0.89 5.69
C ALA A 70 33.46 1.73 5.43
N ALA A 71 33.57 2.82 4.67
CA ALA A 71 32.42 3.64 4.30
C ALA A 71 31.48 2.89 3.32
N LYS A 72 32.03 2.13 2.38
CA LYS A 72 31.25 1.27 1.48
C LYS A 72 30.45 0.23 2.25
N GLU A 73 31.07 -0.44 3.23
CA GLU A 73 30.37 -1.44 4.06
C GLU A 73 29.20 -0.82 4.83
N LYS A 74 29.33 0.42 5.32
CA LYS A 74 28.20 1.16 5.92
C LYS A 74 27.09 1.45 4.91
N VAL A 75 27.45 1.86 3.68
CA VAL A 75 26.46 2.09 2.60
C VAL A 75 25.73 0.78 2.29
N ASP A 76 26.47 -0.30 2.08
CA ASP A 76 25.90 -1.62 1.73
C ASP A 76 24.95 -2.11 2.84
N ALA A 77 25.35 -1.97 4.12
CA ALA A 77 24.52 -2.34 5.27
C ALA A 77 23.22 -1.51 5.35
N GLN A 78 23.29 -0.20 5.15
CA GLN A 78 22.11 0.66 5.17
C GLN A 78 21.18 0.43 3.97
N VAL A 79 21.74 0.17 2.78
CA VAL A 79 20.94 -0.22 1.62
C VAL A 79 20.20 -1.52 1.89
N ALA A 80 20.86 -2.51 2.51
CA ALA A 80 20.22 -3.76 2.90
C ALA A 80 19.05 -3.52 3.90
N GLU A 81 19.24 -2.66 4.90
CA GLU A 81 18.19 -2.28 5.85
C GLU A 81 16.98 -1.63 5.17
N ILE A 82 17.22 -0.71 4.22
CA ILE A 82 16.14 -0.06 3.45
C ILE A 82 15.36 -1.06 2.62
N VAL A 83 16.05 -1.99 1.96
CA VAL A 83 15.43 -3.05 1.15
C VAL A 83 14.60 -3.96 2.05
N GLU A 84 15.16 -4.44 3.16
CA GLU A 84 14.45 -5.29 4.12
C GLU A 84 13.20 -4.60 4.68
N TYR A 85 13.33 -3.33 5.04
CA TYR A 85 12.20 -2.52 5.51
C TYR A 85 11.10 -2.41 4.45
N GLN A 86 11.47 -2.14 3.19
CA GLN A 86 10.52 -2.07 2.08
C GLN A 86 9.80 -3.40 1.84
N GLU A 87 10.53 -4.51 1.84
CA GLU A 87 9.93 -5.84 1.65
C GLU A 87 9.02 -6.24 2.81
N GLN A 88 9.44 -5.98 4.06
CA GLN A 88 8.63 -6.29 5.24
C GLN A 88 7.33 -5.50 5.21
N PHE A 89 7.41 -4.23 4.85
CA PHE A 89 6.25 -3.39 4.73
C PHE A 89 5.31 -3.85 3.61
N GLN A 90 5.85 -4.18 2.43
CA GLN A 90 5.07 -4.73 1.32
C GLN A 90 4.33 -6.02 1.72
N ARG A 91 5.00 -6.94 2.42
CA ARG A 91 4.37 -8.18 2.95
C ARG A 91 3.21 -7.87 3.90
N ASN A 92 3.38 -6.86 4.76
CA ASN A 92 2.32 -6.47 5.71
C ASN A 92 1.13 -5.82 4.98
N TRP A 93 1.41 -4.94 4.01
CA TRP A 93 0.39 -4.29 3.20
C TRP A 93 -0.46 -5.32 2.44
N VAL A 94 0.17 -6.26 1.73
CA VAL A 94 -0.54 -7.32 0.99
C VAL A 94 -1.44 -8.13 1.92
N ARG A 95 -0.92 -8.58 3.06
CA ARG A 95 -1.68 -9.34 4.06
C ARG A 95 -2.92 -8.57 4.55
N MET A 96 -2.78 -7.28 4.83
CA MET A 96 -3.91 -6.46 5.29
C MET A 96 -4.97 -6.29 4.21
N VAL A 97 -4.57 -6.08 2.96
CA VAL A 97 -5.52 -5.97 1.85
C VAL A 97 -6.21 -7.32 1.57
N GLU A 98 -5.50 -8.45 1.68
CA GLU A 98 -6.10 -9.78 1.55
C GLU A 98 -7.18 -10.03 2.60
N ARG A 99 -6.91 -9.67 3.87
CA ARG A 99 -7.91 -9.75 4.96
C ARG A 99 -9.09 -8.81 4.70
N TRP A 100 -8.81 -7.60 4.26
CA TRP A 100 -9.86 -6.64 3.89
C TRP A 100 -10.76 -7.19 2.78
N ALA A 101 -10.18 -7.84 1.78
CA ALA A 101 -10.91 -8.47 0.69
C ALA A 101 -11.77 -9.65 1.16
N GLU A 102 -11.29 -10.43 2.14
CA GLU A 102 -12.04 -11.52 2.76
C GLU A 102 -13.24 -11.01 3.54
N ASP A 103 -13.04 -9.97 4.36
CA ASP A 103 -14.10 -9.38 5.17
C ASP A 103 -15.18 -8.70 4.34
N ILE A 104 -14.81 -8.08 3.20
CA ILE A 104 -15.79 -7.56 2.24
C ILE A 104 -16.55 -8.69 1.54
N GLY A 105 -15.83 -9.73 1.13
CA GLY A 105 -16.40 -10.87 0.41
C GLY A 105 -17.08 -10.50 -0.93
N GLY A 106 -17.86 -11.44 -1.46
CA GLY A 106 -18.64 -11.22 -2.69
C GLY A 106 -17.79 -10.84 -3.91
N LYS A 107 -18.40 -10.09 -4.85
CA LYS A 107 -17.74 -9.67 -6.10
C LYS A 107 -16.62 -8.65 -5.82
N VAL A 108 -16.85 -7.71 -4.91
CA VAL A 108 -15.89 -6.65 -4.58
C VAL A 108 -14.63 -7.25 -3.95
N GLY A 109 -14.77 -8.14 -2.96
CA GLY A 109 -13.63 -8.82 -2.34
C GLY A 109 -12.80 -9.63 -3.34
N ARG A 110 -13.45 -10.36 -4.27
CA ARG A 110 -12.71 -11.06 -5.34
C ARG A 110 -11.88 -10.10 -6.20
N HIS A 111 -12.45 -8.99 -6.64
CA HIS A 111 -11.72 -8.02 -7.45
C HIS A 111 -10.58 -7.34 -6.69
N VAL A 112 -10.72 -7.10 -5.38
CA VAL A 112 -9.59 -6.64 -4.56
C VAL A 112 -8.44 -7.66 -4.59
N LYS A 113 -8.72 -8.95 -4.36
CA LYS A 113 -7.68 -10.01 -4.43
C LYS A 113 -6.99 -10.07 -5.79
N GLU A 114 -7.76 -10.00 -6.87
CA GLU A 114 -7.23 -10.04 -8.24
C GLU A 114 -6.34 -8.83 -8.55
N VAL A 115 -6.79 -7.62 -8.19
CA VAL A 115 -6.03 -6.38 -8.39
C VAL A 115 -4.72 -6.42 -7.61
N VAL A 116 -4.76 -6.82 -6.34
CA VAL A 116 -3.55 -6.97 -5.52
C VAL A 116 -2.59 -7.98 -6.10
N ALA A 117 -3.08 -9.15 -6.53
CA ALA A 117 -2.25 -10.17 -7.15
C ALA A 117 -1.57 -9.67 -8.45
N GLU A 118 -2.28 -8.86 -9.24
CA GLU A 118 -1.70 -8.22 -10.42
C GLU A 118 -0.65 -7.16 -10.08
N MET A 119 -0.91 -6.33 -9.07
CA MET A 119 0.04 -5.33 -8.59
C MET A 119 1.33 -6.00 -8.11
N VAL A 120 1.21 -7.07 -7.31
CA VAL A 120 2.34 -7.88 -6.84
C VAL A 120 3.09 -8.51 -8.01
N ARG A 121 2.39 -9.10 -8.99
CA ARG A 121 3.02 -9.74 -10.16
C ARG A 121 3.80 -8.77 -11.03
N LYS A 122 3.33 -7.52 -11.16
CA LYS A 122 4.04 -6.48 -11.91
C LYS A 122 5.34 -6.03 -11.22
N ASN A 123 5.55 -6.44 -9.97
CA ASN A 123 6.76 -6.23 -9.17
C ASN A 123 7.25 -4.77 -9.15
N ASP A 124 6.31 -3.84 -9.27
CA ASP A 124 6.58 -2.42 -9.09
C ASP A 124 6.39 -2.12 -7.61
N ALA A 125 7.46 -2.18 -6.81
CA ALA A 125 7.35 -2.07 -5.36
C ALA A 125 6.63 -0.79 -4.91
N GLU A 126 6.76 0.31 -5.66
CA GLU A 126 6.04 1.56 -5.42
C GLU A 126 4.59 1.46 -5.88
N GLY A 127 4.36 0.79 -7.01
CA GLY A 127 3.03 0.45 -7.52
C GLY A 127 2.23 -0.51 -6.62
N VAL A 128 2.87 -1.48 -5.95
CA VAL A 128 2.22 -2.47 -5.09
C VAL A 128 1.52 -1.82 -3.90
N MET A 129 2.06 -0.72 -3.39
CA MET A 129 1.54 -0.07 -2.18
C MET A 129 0.65 1.13 -2.46
N ASN A 130 0.26 1.32 -3.73
CA ASN A 130 -0.58 2.43 -4.17
C ASN A 130 -2.06 2.13 -3.88
N LEU A 131 -2.52 2.55 -2.70
CA LEU A 131 -3.91 2.36 -2.25
C LEU A 131 -4.92 3.02 -3.21
N ASP A 132 -4.67 4.23 -3.67
CA ASP A 132 -5.57 4.94 -4.60
C ASP A 132 -5.63 4.24 -5.96
N GLY A 133 -4.48 3.84 -6.49
CA GLY A 133 -4.39 3.07 -7.74
C GLY A 133 -5.15 1.74 -7.65
N MET A 134 -5.06 1.06 -6.51
CA MET A 134 -5.82 -0.16 -6.23
C MET A 134 -7.32 0.11 -6.21
N LEU A 135 -7.77 1.15 -5.49
CA LEU A 135 -9.20 1.50 -5.39
C LEU A 135 -9.80 1.83 -6.77
N ILE A 136 -9.07 2.57 -7.60
CA ILE A 136 -9.46 2.89 -8.97
C ILE A 136 -9.58 1.61 -9.80
N ALA A 137 -8.57 0.74 -9.75
CA ALA A 137 -8.56 -0.52 -10.51
C ALA A 137 -9.73 -1.44 -10.11
N VAL A 138 -10.03 -1.54 -8.81
CA VAL A 138 -11.18 -2.31 -8.31
C VAL A 138 -12.49 -1.71 -8.81
N GLN A 139 -12.65 -0.39 -8.79
CA GLN A 139 -13.85 0.26 -9.29
C GLN A 139 -14.08 0.02 -10.78
N VAL A 140 -13.03 0.19 -11.59
CA VAL A 140 -13.08 -0.06 -13.04
C VAL A 140 -13.53 -1.49 -13.30
N ARG A 141 -12.89 -2.47 -12.66
CA ARG A 141 -13.22 -3.89 -12.81
C ARG A 141 -14.64 -4.24 -12.37
N CYS A 142 -15.10 -3.66 -11.26
CA CYS A 142 -16.47 -3.84 -10.81
C CYS A 142 -17.50 -3.26 -11.80
N SER A 143 -17.12 -2.21 -12.54
CA SER A 143 -17.98 -1.51 -13.51
C SER A 143 -18.02 -2.19 -14.88
N GLU A 144 -16.91 -2.81 -15.31
CA GLU A 144 -16.77 -3.53 -16.59
C GLU A 144 -17.39 -4.94 -16.58
N GLY A 145 -17.57 -5.54 -15.40
CA GLY A 145 -18.16 -6.87 -15.26
C GLY A 145 -19.68 -6.89 -15.03
N ASN A 146 -20.41 -5.85 -15.45
CA ASN A 146 -21.87 -5.73 -15.32
C ASN A 146 -22.57 -5.84 -16.69
#